data_AF-A0A2C5Y4U8-F1
#
_entry.id   AF-A0A2C5Y4U8-F1
#
_cell.length_a   1.000
_cell.length_b   1.000
_cell.length_c   1.000
_cell.angle_alpha   90.00
_cell.angle_beta   90.00
_cell.angle_gamma   90.00
#
_symmetry.space_group_name_H-M   'P 1'
#
loop_
_entity.id
_entity.type
_entity.pdbx_description
1 polymer ?
#
loop_
_entity_poly.entity_id
_entity_poly.type
_entity_poly.pdbx_seq_one_letter_code
_entity_poly.pdbx_strand_id
1 'polypeptide(L)'
;MNHSDIILRQWESLEALICAKDSATVLLTGRTLSIPDVIAVARYNVSSDIDVSAIKAMEMSQGLLEQRMRSGDVIYGVNTGFGGSADLRTKNLIELQRALIRELHYASSSSFP
;
A
#
# COMPACT_ATOMS: atom_id res chain seq x y z
N MET A 1 -13.59 -27.16 7.89
CA MET A 1 -12.26 -26.74 8.33
C MET A 1 -12.42 -26.20 9.73
N ASN A 2 -11.74 -26.77 10.73
CA ASN A 2 -11.87 -26.32 12.12
C ASN A 2 -11.01 -25.06 12.32
N HIS A 3 -11.42 -24.15 13.21
CA HIS A 3 -10.64 -22.95 13.52
C HIS A 3 -9.24 -23.28 14.02
N SER A 4 -9.08 -24.37 14.78
CA SER A 4 -7.79 -24.83 15.26
C SER A 4 -6.80 -25.14 14.13
N ASP A 5 -7.28 -25.75 13.03
CA ASP A 5 -6.44 -26.09 11.88
C ASP A 5 -5.90 -24.84 11.18
N ILE A 6 -6.71 -23.79 11.12
CA ILE A 6 -6.32 -22.50 10.53
C ILE A 6 -5.22 -21.86 11.37
N ILE A 7 -5.41 -21.81 12.69
CA ILE A 7 -4.42 -21.21 13.61
C ILE A 7 -3.09 -21.95 13.54
N LEU A 8 -3.11 -23.29 13.59
CA LEU A 8 -1.90 -24.10 13.48
C LEU A 8 -1.17 -23.82 12.17
N ARG A 9 -1.89 -23.78 11.04
CA ARG A 9 -1.28 -23.46 9.74
C ARG A 9 -0.66 -22.06 9.70
N GLN A 10 -1.33 -21.06 10.27
CA GLN A 10 -0.76 -19.70 10.32
C GLN A 10 0.49 -19.66 11.22
N TRP A 11 0.48 -20.37 12.34
CA TRP A 11 1.63 -20.48 13.24
C TRP A 11 2.82 -21.15 12.57
N GLU A 12 2.61 -22.29 11.89
CA GLU A 12 3.64 -23.00 11.14
C GLU A 12 4.26 -22.14 10.04
N SER A 13 3.44 -21.39 9.30
CA SER A 13 3.92 -20.43 8.29
C SER A 13 4.79 -19.32 8.90
N LEU A 14 4.41 -18.81 10.07
CA LEU A 14 5.19 -17.79 10.77
C LEU A 14 6.53 -18.34 11.27
N GLU A 15 6.51 -19.52 11.91
CA GLU A 15 7.74 -20.16 12.39
C GLU A 15 8.72 -20.45 11.24
N ALA A 16 8.21 -20.92 10.09
CA ALA A 16 9.04 -21.17 8.92
C ALA A 16 9.75 -19.89 8.44
N LEU A 17 9.04 -18.76 8.37
CA LEU A 17 9.61 -17.46 7.96
C LEU A 17 10.67 -16.98 8.94
N ILE A 18 10.42 -17.08 10.25
CA ILE A 18 11.35 -16.59 11.28
C ILE A 18 12.59 -17.49 11.36
N CYS A 19 12.42 -18.82 11.29
CA CYS A 19 13.53 -19.78 11.39
C CYS A 19 14.49 -19.70 10.20
N ALA A 20 13.97 -19.36 9.02
CA ALA A 20 14.77 -19.16 7.82
C ALA A 20 15.66 -17.89 7.85
N LYS A 21 15.51 -17.01 8.86
CA LYS A 21 16.34 -15.81 9.10
C LYS A 21 16.64 -15.03 7.81
N ASP A 22 17.92 -14.77 7.53
CA ASP A 22 18.40 -13.96 6.41
C ASP A 22 18.11 -14.55 5.02
N SER A 23 17.63 -15.81 4.95
CA SER A 23 17.24 -16.46 3.69
C SER A 23 15.75 -16.29 3.36
N ALA A 24 14.93 -15.82 4.31
CA ALA A 24 13.52 -15.56 4.08
C ALA A 24 13.28 -14.13 3.60
N THR A 25 12.55 -14.01 2.49
CA THR A 25 12.02 -12.75 1.98
C THR A 25 10.54 -12.89 1.71
N VAL A 26 9.73 -12.01 2.29
CA VAL A 26 8.30 -11.89 1.98
C VAL A 26 8.16 -11.16 0.65
N LEU A 27 7.60 -11.83 -0.36
CA LEU A 27 7.40 -11.25 -1.68
C LEU A 27 6.00 -10.64 -1.83
N LEU A 28 5.95 -9.33 -2.07
CA LEU A 28 4.71 -8.56 -2.22
C LEU A 28 4.20 -8.62 -3.66
N THR A 29 3.15 -9.43 -3.86
CA THR A 29 2.50 -9.62 -5.18
C THR A 29 1.25 -8.75 -5.37
N GLY A 30 0.78 -8.10 -4.30
CA GLY A 30 -0.50 -7.40 -4.26
C GLY A 30 -1.75 -8.29 -4.09
N ARG A 31 -1.59 -9.62 -3.95
CA ARG A 31 -2.72 -10.56 -3.84
C ARG A 31 -2.59 -11.65 -2.78
N THR A 32 -1.36 -11.94 -2.34
CA THR A 32 -1.07 -13.16 -1.55
C THR A 32 -0.53 -12.89 -0.16
N LEU A 33 -0.57 -11.64 0.32
CA LEU A 33 -0.06 -11.28 1.65
C LEU A 33 -0.88 -11.97 2.75
N SER A 34 -0.19 -12.65 3.67
CA SER A 34 -0.79 -13.35 4.80
C SER A 34 -0.52 -12.65 6.14
N ILE A 35 -1.25 -13.04 7.20
CA ILE A 35 -1.01 -12.53 8.56
C ILE A 35 0.41 -12.88 9.06
N PRO A 36 0.91 -14.12 8.88
CA PRO A 36 2.30 -14.48 9.19
C PRO A 36 3.32 -13.56 8.53
N ASP A 37 3.15 -13.22 7.25
CA ASP A 37 4.07 -12.33 6.53
C ASP A 37 4.17 -10.95 7.21
N VAL A 38 3.01 -10.37 7.58
CA VAL A 38 2.94 -9.08 8.27
C VAL A 38 3.65 -9.15 9.63
N ILE A 39 3.40 -10.22 10.40
CA ILE A 39 4.03 -10.41 11.72
C ILE A 39 5.55 -10.60 11.57
N ALA A 40 5.98 -11.41 10.60
CA ALA A 40 7.39 -11.69 10.33
C ALA A 40 8.18 -10.42 10.00
N VAL A 41 7.65 -9.57 9.12
CA VAL A 41 8.28 -8.29 8.78
C VAL A 41 8.25 -7.33 9.98
N ALA A 42 7.07 -7.11 10.58
CA ALA A 42 6.89 -6.06 11.59
C ALA A 42 7.56 -6.36 12.94
N ARG A 43 7.67 -7.63 13.34
CA ARG A 43 8.15 -8.02 14.68
C ARG A 43 9.47 -8.79 14.67
N TYR A 44 9.82 -9.42 13.55
CA TYR A 44 11.01 -10.26 13.43
C TYR A 44 11.99 -9.77 12.36
N ASN A 45 11.72 -8.62 11.74
CA ASN A 45 12.61 -7.96 10.77
C ASN A 45 12.98 -8.86 9.59
N VAL A 46 12.08 -9.76 9.19
CA VAL A 46 12.21 -10.52 7.94
C VAL A 46 12.16 -9.54 6.77
N SER A 47 13.03 -9.73 5.78
CA SER A 47 13.09 -8.85 4.60
C SER A 47 11.83 -8.97 3.76
N SER A 48 11.48 -7.91 3.05
CA SER A 48 10.41 -7.92 2.05
C SER A 48 10.87 -7.33 0.74
N ASP A 49 10.36 -7.86 -0.37
CA ASP A 49 10.64 -7.36 -1.71
C ASP A 49 9.35 -7.33 -2.55
N ILE A 50 9.35 -6.62 -3.67
CA ILE A 50 8.20 -6.50 -4.56
C ILE A 50 8.36 -7.49 -5.72
N ASP A 51 7.32 -8.29 -5.98
CA ASP A 51 7.33 -9.21 -7.10
C ASP A 51 7.38 -8.46 -8.45
N VAL A 52 8.16 -8.99 -9.40
CA VAL A 52 8.29 -8.40 -10.74
C VAL A 52 6.94 -8.27 -11.48
N SER A 53 5.99 -9.16 -11.23
CA SER A 53 4.64 -9.07 -11.80
C SER A 53 3.83 -7.91 -11.20
N ALA A 54 4.03 -7.59 -9.92
CA ALA A 54 3.41 -6.43 -9.29
C ALA A 54 3.98 -5.13 -9.87
N ILE A 55 5.30 -5.06 -10.10
CA ILE A 55 5.94 -3.93 -10.79
C ILE A 55 5.34 -3.70 -12.17
N LYS A 56 5.26 -4.74 -13.00
CA LYS A 56 4.64 -4.66 -14.33
C LYS A 56 3.18 -4.21 -14.28
N ALA A 57 2.42 -4.68 -13.30
CA ALA A 57 1.03 -4.26 -13.12
C ALA A 57 0.91 -2.78 -12.75
N MET A 58 1.82 -2.26 -11.90
CA MET A 58 1.87 -0.84 -11.54
C MET A 58 2.22 0.04 -12.75
N GLU A 59 3.21 -0.34 -13.55
CA GLU A 59 3.60 0.37 -14.78
C GLU A 59 2.44 0.46 -15.78
N MET A 60 1.72 -0.65 -16.00
CA MET A 60 0.52 -0.66 -16.85
C MET A 60 -0.58 0.27 -16.32
N SER A 61 -0.83 0.27 -15.01
CA SER A 61 -1.82 1.15 -14.38
C SER A 61 -1.43 2.63 -14.52
N GLN A 62 -0.16 2.96 -14.36
CA GLN A 62 0.35 4.32 -14.55
C GLN A 62 0.14 4.78 -16.00
N GLY A 63 0.53 3.95 -16.98
CA GLY A 63 0.34 4.26 -18.40
C GLY A 63 -1.13 4.51 -18.76
N LEU A 64 -2.05 3.70 -18.21
CA LEU A 64 -3.48 3.90 -18.38
C LEU A 64 -3.95 5.23 -17.76
N LEU A 65 -3.51 5.55 -16.54
CA LEU A 65 -3.86 6.81 -15.88
C LEU A 65 -3.40 8.02 -16.71
N GLU A 66 -2.17 8.00 -17.20
CA GLU A 66 -1.64 9.07 -18.03
C GLU A 66 -2.40 9.23 -19.35
N GLN A 67 -2.76 8.13 -19.99
CA GLN A 67 -3.58 8.16 -21.21
C GLN A 67 -4.93 8.82 -20.94
N ARG A 68 -5.61 8.43 -19.86
CA ARG A 68 -6.90 8.99 -19.44
C ARG A 68 -6.79 10.49 -19.17
N MET A 69 -5.71 10.91 -18.51
CA MET A 69 -5.45 12.33 -18.28
C MET A 69 -5.24 13.12 -19.57
N ARG A 70 -4.52 12.56 -20.55
CA ARG A 70 -4.34 13.20 -21.87
C ARG A 70 -5.65 13.29 -22.67
N SER A 71 -6.55 12.32 -22.51
CA SER A 71 -7.88 12.33 -23.12
C SER A 71 -8.84 13.36 -22.51
N GLY A 72 -8.46 14.01 -21.40
CA GLY A 72 -9.30 14.97 -20.69
C GLY A 72 -10.26 14.32 -19.69
N ASP A 73 -10.05 13.05 -19.35
CA ASP A 73 -10.90 12.36 -18.38
C ASP A 73 -10.86 13.06 -17.02
N VAL A 74 -12.00 12.97 -16.34
CA VAL A 74 -12.29 13.56 -15.04
C VAL A 74 -12.00 12.49 -13.99
N ILE A 75 -10.94 12.64 -13.18
CA ILE A 75 -10.48 11.58 -12.26
C ILE A 75 -10.37 12.12 -10.83
N TYR A 76 -11.19 11.56 -9.95
CA TYR A 76 -11.26 11.94 -8.53
C TYR A 76 -9.89 11.83 -7.83
N GLY A 77 -9.51 12.86 -7.08
CA GLY A 77 -8.26 12.92 -6.31
C GLY A 77 -6.99 12.97 -7.16
N VAL A 78 -7.12 13.02 -8.49
CA VAL A 78 -6.00 13.17 -9.43
C VAL A 78 -6.04 14.56 -10.05
N ASN A 79 -7.10 14.88 -10.81
CA ASN A 79 -7.32 16.22 -11.37
C ASN A 79 -8.53 16.93 -10.76
N THR A 80 -9.04 16.39 -9.65
CA THR A 80 -10.05 17.02 -8.78
C THR A 80 -9.54 17.28 -7.39
N GLY A 81 -10.26 18.12 -6.63
CA GLY A 81 -10.12 18.16 -5.17
C GLY A 81 -10.55 16.84 -4.49
N PHE A 82 -10.47 16.82 -3.16
CA PHE A 82 -10.80 15.70 -2.29
C PHE A 82 -12.02 16.02 -1.41
N GLY A 83 -12.81 15.01 -1.03
CA GLY A 83 -13.96 15.19 -0.14
C GLY A 83 -14.94 16.26 -0.64
N GLY A 84 -15.26 17.25 0.20
CA GLY A 84 -16.17 18.35 -0.17
C GLY A 84 -15.66 19.28 -1.30
N SER A 85 -14.40 19.13 -1.74
CA SER A 85 -13.82 19.89 -2.86
C SER A 85 -13.75 19.09 -4.17
N ALA A 86 -14.38 17.92 -4.24
CA ALA A 86 -14.35 16.99 -5.38
C ALA A 86 -14.80 17.60 -6.72
N ASP A 87 -15.62 18.65 -6.68
CA ASP A 87 -16.12 19.32 -7.89
C ASP A 87 -15.08 20.25 -8.53
N LEU A 88 -14.07 20.67 -7.76
CA LEU A 88 -13.01 21.55 -8.26
C LEU A 88 -12.04 20.80 -9.15
N ARG A 89 -11.59 21.46 -10.23
CA ARG A 89 -10.63 20.91 -11.21
C ARG A 89 -9.32 21.65 -11.17
N THR A 90 -8.23 20.91 -11.35
CA THR A 90 -6.90 21.51 -11.42
C THR A 90 -6.02 20.78 -12.42
N LYS A 91 -5.19 21.56 -13.12
CA LYS A 91 -4.07 21.04 -13.94
C LYS A 91 -2.76 20.99 -13.15
N ASN A 92 -2.74 21.59 -11.95
CA ASN A 92 -1.58 21.59 -11.07
C ASN A 92 -1.61 20.38 -10.14
N LEU A 93 -1.32 19.20 -10.71
CA LEU A 93 -1.44 17.91 -10.03
C LEU A 93 -0.45 17.79 -8.86
N ILE A 94 0.77 18.32 -9.01
CA ILE A 94 1.81 18.25 -7.97
C ILE A 94 1.38 19.04 -6.74
N GLU A 95 0.89 20.28 -6.92
CA GLU A 95 0.43 21.09 -5.78
C GLU A 95 -0.82 20.49 -5.12
N LEU A 96 -1.70 19.86 -5.90
CA LEU A 96 -2.85 19.14 -5.35
C LEU A 96 -2.40 17.98 -4.42
N GLN A 97 -1.45 17.14 -4.87
CA GLN A 97 -0.95 16.03 -4.04
C GLN A 97 -0.16 16.52 -2.82
N ARG A 98 0.60 17.61 -2.94
CA ARG A 98 1.26 18.26 -1.80
C ARG A 98 0.26 18.79 -0.79
N ALA A 99 -0.82 19.42 -1.27
CA ALA A 99 -1.90 19.89 -0.41
C ALA A 99 -2.54 18.71 0.34
N LEU A 100 -2.85 17.60 -0.34
CA LEU A 100 -3.38 16.40 0.33
C LEU A 100 -2.51 15.94 1.50
N ILE A 101 -1.20 15.80 1.28
CA ILE A 101 -0.26 15.36 2.30
C ILE A 101 -0.28 16.32 3.50
N ARG A 102 -0.22 17.63 3.25
CA ARG A 102 -0.27 18.65 4.31
C ARG A 102 -1.59 18.63 5.09
N GLU A 103 -2.73 18.46 4.41
CA GLU A 103 -4.06 18.37 5.03
C GLU A 103 -4.33 17.03 5.72
N LEU A 104 -3.50 16.01 5.55
CA LEU A 104 -3.62 14.75 6.29
C LEU A 104 -2.56 14.63 7.40
N HIS A 105 -1.59 15.55 7.43
CA HIS A 105 -0.56 15.65 8.46
C HIS A 105 -1.03 16.39 9.72
N TYR A 106 -2.23 16.07 10.19
CA TYR A 106 -2.71 16.50 11.51
C TYR A 106 -2.53 15.36 12.51
N ALA A 107 -1.28 15.14 12.94
CA ALA A 107 -1.05 14.40 14.16
C ALA A 107 -1.49 15.31 15.30
N SER A 108 -2.57 14.96 16.01
CA SER A 108 -2.86 15.59 17.29
C SER A 108 -1.66 15.32 18.19
N SER A 109 -0.80 16.30 18.37
CA SER A 109 0.16 16.36 19.46
C SER A 109 -0.65 16.51 20.75
N SER A 110 -1.21 15.42 21.25
CA SER A 110 -1.71 15.33 22.63
C SER A 110 -0.50 15.26 23.56
N SER A 111 0.22 16.38 23.68
CA SER A 111 1.16 16.72 24.76
C SER A 111 1.72 18.11 24.47
N PHE A 112 1.19 19.14 25.14
CA PHE A 112 1.89 20.36 25.57
C PHE A 112 0.90 21.28 26.31
N PRO A 113 1.29 21.92 27.42
CA PRO A 113 2.02 21.45 28.61
C PRO A 113 1.09 20.99 29.76
#